data_AF-A0A2N8M7E6-F1
#
_entry.id   AF-A0A2N8M7E6-F1
#
_cell.length_a   1.000
_cell.length_b   1.000
_cell.length_c   1.000
_cell.angle_alpha   90.00
_cell.angle_beta   90.00
_cell.angle_gamma   90.00
#
_symmetry.space_group_name_H-M   'P 1'
#
loop_
_entity.id
_entity.type
_entity.pdbx_description
1 polymer ?
#
loop_
_entity_poly.entity_id
_entity_poly.type
_entity_poly.pdbx_seq_one_letter_code
_entity_poly.pdbx_strand_id
1 'polypeptide(L)'
;MRCIFCSAERPPSLEHIYSLAIGGTITTDRVCAGCNSILGSRVDSALNNFLPVRTRRAELGLAGNSGEPPSIFEMLLGDQKLIGPEANRIRTSLNKATGKLDHR
;
A
#
# COMPACT_ATOMS: atom_id res chain seq x y z
N MET A 1 14.15 -2.08 -22.78
CA MET A 1 13.39 -3.31 -22.53
C MET A 1 11.92 -3.02 -22.83
N ARG A 2 11.18 -4.01 -23.32
CA ARG A 2 9.74 -3.87 -23.47
C ARG A 2 9.03 -3.99 -22.12
N CYS A 3 8.48 -2.89 -21.61
CA CYS A 3 7.76 -2.85 -20.34
C CYS A 3 6.49 -3.72 -20.41
N ILE A 4 6.26 -4.59 -19.42
CA ILE A 4 5.10 -5.51 -19.42
C ILE A 4 3.74 -4.81 -19.23
N PHE A 5 3.73 -3.58 -18.71
CA PHE A 5 2.48 -2.82 -18.49
C PHE A 5 2.11 -1.90 -19.65
N CYS A 6 3.05 -1.08 -20.13
CA CYS A 6 2.75 -0.14 -21.22
C CYS A 6 3.16 -0.64 -22.62
N SER A 7 3.76 -1.83 -22.72
CA SER A 7 4.22 -2.45 -23.97
C SER A 7 5.20 -1.64 -24.83
N ALA A 8 5.72 -0.53 -24.30
CA ALA A 8 6.66 0.37 -24.96
C ALA A 8 8.12 0.03 -24.58
N GLU A 9 9.05 0.36 -25.47
CA GLU A 9 10.48 0.29 -25.16
C GLU A 9 10.89 1.43 -24.23
N ARG A 10 11.43 1.07 -23.07
CA ARG A 10 11.81 2.01 -22.00
C ARG A 10 13.05 1.51 -21.24
N PRO A 11 13.76 2.39 -20.53
CA PRO A 11 14.75 1.97 -19.54
C PRO A 11 14.10 1.10 -18.44
N PRO A 12 14.80 0.06 -17.95
CA PRO A 12 14.33 -0.75 -16.83
C PRO A 12 14.26 0.04 -15.53
N SER A 13 13.41 -0.42 -14.61
CA SER A 13 13.42 -0.02 -13.21
C SER A 13 13.27 -1.26 -12.33
N LEU A 14 13.87 -1.24 -11.14
CA LEU A 14 13.72 -2.31 -10.16
C LEU A 14 12.31 -2.21 -9.56
N GLU A 15 11.45 -3.18 -9.87
CA GLU A 15 10.11 -3.28 -9.30
C GLU A 15 9.98 -4.50 -8.41
N HIS A 16 9.27 -4.36 -7.29
CA HIS A 16 8.93 -5.49 -6.42
C HIS A 16 7.65 -6.18 -6.92
N ILE A 17 7.67 -7.51 -7.08
CA ILE A 17 6.46 -8.26 -7.51
C ILE A 17 5.38 -8.22 -6.43
N TYR A 18 5.80 -8.40 -5.17
CA TYR A 18 4.99 -8.13 -4.00
C TYR A 18 5.58 -6.92 -3.30
N SER A 19 4.75 -5.96 -2.87
CA SER A 19 5.24 -4.74 -2.22
C SER A 19 6.29 -5.06 -1.14
N LEU A 20 7.44 -4.39 -1.19
CA LEU A 20 8.49 -4.55 -0.18
C LEU A 20 7.93 -4.43 1.24
N ALA A 21 6.98 -3.52 1.37
CA ALA A 21 6.40 -3.11 2.63
C ALA A 21 5.48 -4.19 3.27
N ILE A 22 5.17 -5.28 2.56
CA ILE A 22 4.55 -6.50 3.10
C ILE A 22 5.53 -7.69 3.18
N GLY A 23 6.83 -7.42 3.06
CA GLY A 23 7.89 -8.44 3.10
C GLY A 23 8.24 -9.04 1.73
N GLY A 24 7.84 -8.40 0.63
CA GLY A 24 8.14 -8.88 -0.72
C GLY A 24 9.62 -8.73 -1.09
N THR A 25 10.28 -9.83 -1.44
CA THR A 25 11.71 -9.87 -1.79
C THR A 25 11.98 -10.12 -3.26
N ILE A 26 11.01 -10.67 -4.00
CA ILE A 26 11.15 -10.97 -5.42
C ILE A 26 11.00 -9.68 -6.22
N THR A 27 11.98 -9.37 -7.05
CA THR A 27 12.00 -8.21 -7.91
C THR A 27 12.03 -8.59 -9.39
N THR A 28 11.65 -7.64 -10.25
CA THR A 28 11.77 -7.74 -11.69
C THR A 28 12.31 -6.42 -12.24
N ASP A 29 13.11 -6.50 -13.29
CA ASP A 29 13.53 -5.32 -14.04
C ASP A 29 12.56 -4.96 -15.17
N ARG A 30 11.55 -5.82 -15.46
CA ARG A 30 10.65 -5.79 -16.64
C ARG A 30 9.59 -4.68 -16.64
N VAL A 31 9.69 -3.71 -15.74
CA VAL A 31 8.76 -2.59 -15.57
C VAL A 31 9.49 -1.26 -15.68
N CYS A 32 9.00 -0.33 -16.50
CA CYS A 32 9.61 1.00 -16.62
C CYS A 32 9.25 1.89 -15.42
N ALA A 33 10.08 2.89 -15.12
CA ALA A 33 9.91 3.76 -13.95
C ALA A 33 8.53 4.44 -13.88
N GLY A 34 7.95 4.85 -15.01
CA GLY A 34 6.62 5.46 -15.05
C GLY A 34 5.49 4.49 -14.63
N CYS A 35 5.53 3.25 -15.11
CA CYS A 35 4.57 2.23 -14.70
C CYS A 35 4.79 1.80 -13.25
N ASN A 36 6.05 1.62 -12.84
CA ASN A 36 6.43 1.30 -11.46
C ASN A 36 5.89 2.37 -10.48
N SER A 37 6.08 3.66 -10.77
CA SER A 37 5.53 4.76 -9.97
C SER A 37 3.99 4.71 -9.85
N ILE A 38 3.27 4.32 -10.92
CA ILE A 38 1.81 4.16 -10.89
C ILE A 38 1.41 2.97 -10.01
N LEU A 39 2.12 1.84 -10.09
CA LEU A 39 1.90 0.67 -9.23
C LEU A 39 2.13 1.02 -7.76
N GLY A 40 3.25 1.66 -7.45
CA GLY A 40 3.59 2.14 -6.11
C GLY A 40 2.50 3.06 -5.51
N SER A 41 2.07 4.05 -6.28
CA SER A 41 1.12 5.07 -5.81
C SER A 41 -0.34 4.59 -5.73
N ARG A 42 -0.73 3.58 -6.50
CA ARG A 42 -2.13 3.12 -6.59
C ARG A 42 -2.34 1.72 -6.01
N VAL A 43 -1.57 0.74 -6.47
CA VAL A 43 -1.78 -0.67 -6.12
C VAL A 43 -1.15 -0.96 -4.77
N ASP A 44 0.15 -0.71 -4.65
CA ASP A 44 0.90 -0.93 -3.41
C ASP A 44 0.33 -0.09 -2.27
N SER A 45 0.10 1.20 -2.52
CA SER A 45 -0.51 2.10 -1.53
C SER A 45 -1.86 1.58 -1.03
N ALA A 46 -2.75 1.11 -1.92
CA ALA A 46 -4.05 0.58 -1.51
C ALA A 46 -3.92 -0.71 -0.69
N LEU A 47 -3.06 -1.63 -1.11
CA LEU A 47 -2.81 -2.89 -0.39
C LEU A 47 -2.19 -2.64 0.98
N ASN A 48 -1.15 -1.81 1.02
CA ASN A 48 -0.37 -1.49 2.22
C ASN A 48 -1.18 -0.77 3.29
N ASN A 49 -2.16 0.05 2.87
CA ASN A 49 -3.03 0.80 3.78
C ASN A 49 -4.31 0.05 4.17
N PHE A 50 -4.56 -1.13 3.60
CA PHE A 50 -5.68 -1.96 4.02
C PHE A 50 -5.47 -2.40 5.49
N LEU A 51 -6.49 -2.20 6.34
CA LEU A 51 -6.33 -2.30 7.80
C LEU A 51 -5.72 -3.64 8.26
N PRO A 52 -6.20 -4.82 7.82
CA PRO A 52 -5.57 -6.10 8.19
C PRO A 52 -4.08 -6.18 7.80
N VAL A 53 -3.72 -5.68 6.61
CA VAL A 53 -2.34 -5.69 6.11
C VAL A 53 -1.48 -4.77 6.94
N ARG A 54 -1.93 -3.53 7.15
CA ARG A 54 -1.21 -2.53 7.93
C ARG A 54 -1.00 -2.94 9.38
N THR A 55 -2.01 -3.52 10.03
CA THR A 55 -1.89 -4.09 11.38
C THR A 55 -0.83 -5.18 11.39
N ARG A 56 -0.88 -6.12 10.43
CA ARG A 56 0.09 -7.21 10.38
C ARG A 56 1.52 -6.72 10.11
N ARG A 57 1.68 -5.71 9.28
CA ARG A 57 2.99 -5.06 9.04
C ARG A 57 3.58 -4.48 10.31
N ALA A 58 2.77 -3.80 11.12
CA ALA A 58 3.22 -3.24 12.39
C ALA A 58 3.63 -4.34 13.38
N GLU A 59 2.82 -5.39 13.53
CA GLU A 59 3.13 -6.55 14.39
C GLU A 59 4.44 -7.26 13.99
N LEU A 60 4.75 -7.27 12.69
CA LEU A 60 5.95 -7.91 12.14
C LEU A 60 7.15 -6.96 12.00
N GLY A 61 7.00 -5.67 12.32
CA GLY A 61 8.06 -4.67 12.14
C GLY A 61 8.47 -4.45 10.66
N LEU A 62 7.54 -4.62 9.72
CA LEU A 62 7.81 -4.49 8.28
C LEU A 62 7.78 -3.03 7.83
N ALA A 63 8.99 -2.48 7.63
CA ALA A 63 9.20 -1.19 7.00
C ALA A 63 8.98 -1.27 5.48
N GLY A 64 8.42 -0.20 4.91
CA GLY A 64 8.39 0.00 3.47
C GLY A 64 9.58 0.81 2.97
N ASN A 65 9.46 1.37 1.77
CA ASN A 65 10.44 2.31 1.22
C ASN A 65 10.64 3.58 2.08
N SER A 66 9.75 3.85 3.05
CA SER A 66 9.88 4.93 4.03
C SER A 66 10.88 4.65 5.16
N GLY A 67 11.33 3.41 5.32
CA GLY A 67 12.28 3.02 6.37
C GLY A 67 11.67 2.69 7.74
N GLU A 68 10.42 3.07 8.00
CA GLU A 68 9.73 2.81 9.26
C GLU A 68 8.47 1.94 9.08
N PRO A 69 8.18 1.00 10.01
CA PRO A 69 6.92 0.28 10.05
C PRO A 69 5.76 1.19 10.50
N PRO A 70 4.48 0.80 10.25
CA PRO A 70 3.35 1.60 10.71
C PRO A 70 3.34 1.73 12.24
N SER A 71 3.23 2.96 12.74
CA SER A 71 3.04 3.27 14.16
C SER A 71 1.65 2.85 14.65
N ILE A 72 1.46 2.80 15.99
CA ILE A 72 0.13 2.52 16.60
C ILE A 72 -0.94 3.49 16.08
N PHE A 73 -0.58 4.76 15.90
CA PHE A 73 -1.51 5.77 15.37
C PHE A 73 -1.91 5.48 13.92
N GLU A 74 -0.93 5.09 13.09
CA GLU A 74 -1.17 4.69 11.70
C GLU A 74 -1.90 3.35 11.60
N MET A 75 -1.70 2.39 12.51
CA MET A 75 -2.48 1.15 12.56
C MET A 75 -3.97 1.46 12.73
N LEU A 76 -4.30 2.36 13.65
CA LEU A 76 -5.66 2.66 14.06
C LEU A 76 -6.37 3.66 13.13
N LEU A 77 -5.63 4.47 12.37
CA LEU A 77 -6.20 5.55 11.56
C LEU A 77 -5.91 5.34 10.08
N GLY A 78 -6.94 5.42 9.23
CA GLY A 78 -6.76 5.30 7.80
C GLY A 78 -8.06 5.40 7.02
N ASP A 79 -7.92 5.70 5.73
CA ASP A 79 -9.01 5.63 4.78
C ASP A 79 -8.98 4.27 4.07
N GLN A 80 -10.09 3.57 4.08
CA GLN A 80 -10.30 2.32 3.39
C GLN A 80 -11.38 2.50 2.33
N LYS A 81 -11.27 1.80 1.21
CA LYS A 81 -12.31 1.72 0.19
C LYS A 81 -12.71 0.27 0.05
N LEU A 82 -13.99 -0.04 0.30
CA LEU A 82 -14.50 -1.37 0.03
C LEU A 82 -14.45 -1.66 -1.49
N ILE A 83 -14.47 -2.93 -1.87
CA ILE A 83 -14.58 -3.33 -3.29
C ILE A 83 -15.98 -3.92 -3.50
N GLY A 84 -16.76 -3.33 -4.40
CA GLY A 84 -18.11 -3.74 -4.73
C GLY A 84 -18.91 -2.62 -5.41
N PRO A 85 -20.00 -2.93 -6.14
CA PRO A 85 -20.81 -1.94 -6.85
C PRO A 85 -21.46 -0.89 -5.92
N GLU A 86 -21.59 -1.19 -4.63
CA GLU A 86 -22.11 -0.27 -3.58
C GLU A 86 -21.03 0.15 -2.56
N ALA A 87 -19.75 -0.01 -2.90
CA ALA A 87 -18.68 0.20 -1.95
C ALA A 87 -18.50 1.67 -1.53
N ASN A 88 -18.79 1.95 -0.26
CA ASN A 88 -18.46 3.22 0.38
C ASN A 88 -17.02 3.27 0.89
N ARG A 89 -16.50 4.50 1.03
CA ARG A 89 -15.23 4.77 1.69
C ARG A 89 -15.47 4.64 3.19
N ILE A 90 -14.74 3.75 3.85
CA ILE A 90 -14.74 3.63 5.31
C ILE A 90 -13.51 4.38 5.83
N ARG A 91 -13.74 5.44 6.57
CA ARG A 91 -12.74 6.17 7.31
C ARG A 91 -12.77 5.73 8.76
N THR A 92 -11.66 5.16 9.23
CA THR A 92 -11.45 4.94 10.66
C THR A 92 -10.82 6.19 11.26
N SER A 93 -11.51 6.79 12.23
CA SER A 93 -11.06 8.01 12.92
C SER A 93 -11.16 7.87 14.43
N LEU A 94 -10.29 8.54 15.18
CA LEU A 94 -10.39 8.60 16.63
C LEU A 94 -11.42 9.67 17.01
N ASN A 95 -12.52 9.27 17.63
CA ASN A 95 -13.48 10.20 18.20
C ASN A 95 -12.89 10.79 19.49
N LYS A 96 -12.46 12.05 19.42
CA LYS A 96 -11.80 12.75 20.53
C LYS A 96 -12.66 12.89 21.79
N ALA A 97 -14.00 12.88 21.66
CA ALA A 97 -14.90 13.01 22.80
C ALA A 97 -15.09 11.69 23.56
N THR A 98 -15.01 10.55 22.88
CA THR A 98 -15.27 9.24 23.47
C THR A 98 -14.01 8.39 23.66
N GLY A 99 -12.90 8.78 23.03
CA GLY A 99 -11.66 7.99 23.00
C GLY A 99 -11.77 6.70 22.18
N LYS A 100 -12.88 6.48 21.47
CA LYS A 100 -13.14 5.28 20.67
C LYS A 100 -12.90 5.52 19.19
N LEU A 101 -12.67 4.45 18.45
CA LEU A 101 -12.59 4.48 16.99
C LEU A 101 -14.00 4.54 16.40
N ASP A 102 -14.20 5.44 15.45
CA ASP A 102 -15.42 5.58 14.65
C ASP A 102 -15.12 5.14 13.22
N HIS A 103 -16.05 4.41 12.61
CA HIS A 103 -15.97 3.92 11.24
C HIS A 103 -17.11 4.56 10.43
N ARG A 104 -16.78 5.50 9.54
CA ARG A 104 -17.76 6.21 8.70
C ARG A 104 -17.48 6.05 7.23
#